data_AF-A0A0Q6X500-F1
#
_entry.id   AF-A0A0Q6X500-F1
#
_cell.length_a   1.000
_cell.length_b   1.000
_cell.length_c   1.000
_cell.angle_alpha   90.00
_cell.angle_beta   90.00
_cell.angle_gamma   90.00
#
_symmetry.space_group_name_H-M   'P 1'
#
loop_
_entity.id
_entity.type
_entity.pdbx_description
1 polymer ?
#
loop_
_entity_poly.entity_id
_entity_poly.type
_entity_poly.pdbx_seq_one_letter_code
_entity_poly.pdbx_strand_id
1 'polypeptide(L)'
;MRRLQNALLALSLALLPLRLLAMDIRPCSDPVVFSDAAVNALVLPWRAQAGPQALQDASRQMSALAQLQLLMSMLKFGSIGVVDLVAEPGRVCDVDQVLNRVSRTGVASGRLKAGQGVVVLWGRLFEQDGEIFLQSYLRFARQGVDGLVPEVLKVPLRAGDATLELQAALPAQALSFAPRRIRLEDLARIDAAFRAALRVRPAPDLDAPGVEIGRSTNQSFPYWVAESRGDWLRLAPMRPGLPAGWVRARTGDDTPEWSLSRWLPELDFAEGVAGWLRLRTGGVPTAQRQPMADAALAALARYERAVPAELAPNAWAVAAGLRGQLAWVAEQRDAAGRQFTLAAQRLPGGAAARQAAAVMMAAQRPLDGASAKVLADELLAVLALDPNDTLVRANLKALYRLYAQRPDWSPFTAEELATRQQVLGG
;
A
#
# COMPACT_ATOMS: atom_id res chain seq x y z
N MET A 1 -48.99 30.30 22.17
CA MET A 1 -48.23 30.27 20.89
C MET A 1 -46.70 30.21 21.10
N ARG A 2 -46.18 29.37 22.02
CA ARG A 2 -44.72 29.28 22.30
C ARG A 2 -44.18 27.84 22.44
N ARG A 3 -44.98 26.82 22.11
CA ARG A 3 -44.61 25.39 22.25
C ARG A 3 -44.51 24.62 20.93
N LEU A 4 -44.66 25.28 19.78
CA LEU A 4 -44.64 24.65 18.46
C LEU A 4 -43.40 24.95 17.60
N GLN A 5 -42.45 25.77 18.10
CA GLN A 5 -41.23 26.12 17.35
C GLN A 5 -40.00 25.23 17.68
N ASN A 6 -40.06 24.38 18.72
CA ASN A 6 -38.92 23.52 19.10
C ASN A 6 -38.95 22.10 18.49
N ALA A 7 -39.90 21.81 17.59
CA ALA A 7 -40.04 20.49 16.97
C ALA A 7 -39.46 20.38 15.54
N LEU A 8 -38.92 21.47 14.98
CA LEU A 8 -38.45 21.54 13.59
C LEU A 8 -36.93 21.64 13.40
N LEU A 9 -36.15 21.54 14.49
CA LEU A 9 -34.69 21.76 14.46
C LEU A 9 -33.84 20.53 14.86
N ALA A 10 -34.43 19.34 14.98
CA ALA A 10 -33.72 18.11 15.36
C ALA A 10 -33.87 16.97 14.33
N LEU A 11 -34.12 17.31 13.06
CA LEU A 11 -34.08 16.35 11.95
C LEU A 11 -33.18 16.82 10.80
N SER A 12 -32.12 17.57 11.11
CA SER A 12 -30.90 17.49 10.32
C SER A 12 -30.25 16.15 10.63
N LEU A 13 -30.84 15.06 10.08
CA LEU A 13 -30.08 13.85 9.80
C LEU A 13 -28.83 14.35 9.08
N ALA A 14 -27.70 14.29 9.78
CA ALA A 14 -26.42 14.31 9.12
C ALA A 14 -26.46 13.14 8.14
N LEU A 15 -26.79 13.45 6.89
CA LEU A 15 -26.44 12.66 5.73
C LEU A 15 -24.91 12.64 5.71
N LEU A 16 -24.34 11.85 6.62
CA LEU A 16 -22.97 11.38 6.52
C LEU A 16 -22.89 10.83 5.09
N PRO A 17 -22.04 11.39 4.22
CA PRO A 17 -21.91 10.87 2.88
C PRO A 17 -21.58 9.39 3.03
N LEU A 18 -22.53 8.53 2.66
CA LEU A 18 -22.34 7.11 2.55
C LEU A 18 -21.13 6.96 1.64
N ARG A 19 -20.01 6.53 2.21
CA ARG A 19 -18.76 6.33 1.48
C ARG A 19 -18.99 5.15 0.57
N LEU A 20 -19.43 5.43 -0.65
CA LEU A 20 -19.62 4.43 -1.69
C LEU A 20 -18.25 3.84 -2.01
N LEU A 21 -18.05 2.58 -1.62
CA LEU A 21 -16.91 1.78 -2.05
C LEU A 21 -17.31 1.11 -3.35
N ALA A 22 -16.34 0.88 -4.21
CA ALA A 22 -16.63 0.65 -5.61
C ALA A 22 -15.65 -0.33 -6.23
N MET A 23 -16.16 -1.06 -7.21
CA MET A 23 -15.41 -2.04 -7.96
C MET A 23 -15.78 -1.98 -9.43
N ASP A 24 -14.77 -1.91 -10.29
CA ASP A 24 -14.95 -1.86 -11.73
C ASP A 24 -13.90 -2.75 -12.43
N ILE A 25 -14.18 -3.13 -13.68
CA ILE A 25 -13.21 -3.81 -14.56
C ILE A 25 -13.00 -2.95 -15.80
N ARG A 26 -11.74 -2.62 -16.10
CA ARG A 26 -11.38 -1.68 -17.17
C ARG A 26 -10.22 -2.19 -18.00
N PRO A 27 -10.13 -1.86 -19.29
CA PRO A 27 -8.95 -2.20 -20.07
C PRO A 27 -7.75 -1.41 -19.57
N CYS A 28 -6.56 -2.00 -19.63
CA CYS A 28 -5.31 -1.32 -19.27
C CYS A 28 -5.01 -0.07 -20.11
N SER A 29 -5.63 0.04 -21.30
CA SER A 29 -5.57 1.23 -22.17
C SER A 29 -6.30 2.43 -21.58
N ASP A 30 -7.32 2.21 -20.76
CA ASP A 30 -8.14 3.24 -20.12
C ASP A 30 -8.37 2.90 -18.63
N PRO A 31 -7.29 2.93 -17.82
CA PRO A 31 -7.38 2.65 -16.41
C PRO A 31 -8.10 3.79 -15.69
N VAL A 32 -8.86 3.43 -14.66
CA VAL A 32 -9.75 4.36 -13.95
C VAL A 32 -9.42 4.33 -12.47
N VAL A 33 -9.78 5.40 -11.77
CA VAL A 33 -9.73 5.43 -10.30
C VAL A 33 -11.01 6.04 -9.76
N PHE A 34 -11.39 5.63 -8.56
CA PHE A 34 -12.49 6.23 -7.85
C PHE A 34 -12.02 7.54 -7.23
N SER A 35 -12.45 8.66 -7.81
CA SER A 35 -12.01 10.01 -7.42
C SER A 35 -12.33 10.38 -5.98
N ASP A 36 -13.23 9.66 -5.33
CA ASP A 36 -13.65 9.89 -3.94
C ASP A 36 -13.09 8.81 -2.98
N ALA A 37 -12.38 7.82 -3.52
CA ALA A 37 -11.60 6.90 -2.71
C ALA A 37 -10.29 7.56 -2.28
N ALA A 38 -10.00 7.52 -0.99
CA ALA A 38 -8.74 7.98 -0.44
C ALA A 38 -7.58 7.08 -0.89
N VAL A 39 -7.82 5.78 -1.04
CA VAL A 39 -6.84 4.83 -1.60
C VAL A 39 -7.49 4.03 -2.72
N ASN A 40 -6.83 3.97 -3.87
CA ASN A 40 -7.24 3.13 -5.00
C ASN A 40 -6.31 1.93 -5.12
N ALA A 41 -6.86 0.71 -5.10
CA ALA A 41 -6.12 -0.50 -5.42
C ALA A 41 -6.37 -0.87 -6.89
N LEU A 42 -5.31 -0.96 -7.68
CA LEU A 42 -5.35 -1.40 -9.07
C LEU A 42 -4.78 -2.81 -9.14
N VAL A 43 -5.57 -3.77 -9.60
CA VAL A 43 -5.12 -5.14 -9.83
C VAL A 43 -4.92 -5.32 -11.32
N LEU A 44 -3.70 -5.59 -11.75
CA LEU A 44 -3.38 -5.85 -13.15
C LEU A 44 -3.33 -7.37 -13.37
N PRO A 45 -3.44 -7.83 -14.63
CA PRO A 45 -3.48 -9.25 -14.90
C PRO A 45 -2.19 -9.93 -14.48
N TRP A 46 -2.33 -11.09 -13.85
CA TRP A 46 -1.24 -12.05 -13.79
C TRP A 46 -0.98 -12.57 -15.20
N ARG A 47 0.25 -12.39 -15.67
CA ARG A 47 0.64 -12.75 -17.03
C ARG A 47 1.18 -14.17 -17.07
N ALA A 48 0.56 -15.06 -17.83
CA ALA A 48 1.16 -16.35 -18.16
C ALA A 48 2.21 -16.16 -19.26
N GLN A 49 3.49 -16.40 -18.94
CA GLN A 49 4.62 -16.18 -19.84
C GLN A 49 4.75 -17.31 -20.86
N ALA A 50 3.93 -17.28 -21.92
CA ALA A 50 3.76 -18.37 -22.90
C ALA A 50 3.37 -19.71 -22.24
N GLY A 51 2.47 -20.48 -22.87
CA GLY A 51 2.10 -21.78 -22.31
C GLY A 51 0.73 -22.25 -22.73
N PRO A 52 0.30 -23.41 -22.21
CA PRO A 52 -0.99 -24.01 -22.50
C PRO A 52 -2.15 -23.06 -22.17
N GLN A 53 -3.29 -23.24 -22.85
CA GLN A 53 -4.52 -22.48 -22.58
C GLN A 53 -4.91 -22.53 -21.09
N ALA A 54 -4.70 -23.66 -20.43
CA ALA A 54 -4.95 -23.84 -19.00
C ALA A 54 -4.17 -22.84 -18.13
N LEU A 55 -2.93 -22.50 -18.50
CA LEU A 55 -2.12 -21.52 -17.76
C LEU A 55 -2.65 -20.09 -17.96
N GLN A 56 -3.13 -19.77 -19.17
CA GLN A 56 -3.79 -18.50 -19.46
C GLN A 56 -5.12 -18.35 -18.70
N ASP A 57 -5.89 -19.44 -18.60
CA ASP A 57 -7.14 -19.47 -17.84
C ASP A 57 -6.86 -19.29 -16.34
N ALA A 58 -5.86 -20.00 -15.82
CA ALA A 58 -5.37 -19.87 -14.44
C ALA A 58 -4.91 -18.44 -14.11
N SER A 59 -4.24 -17.76 -15.05
CA SER A 59 -3.77 -16.40 -14.84
C SER A 59 -4.93 -15.39 -14.72
N ARG A 60 -5.97 -15.54 -15.55
CA ARG A 60 -7.20 -14.72 -15.46
C ARG A 60 -7.95 -14.99 -14.17
N GLN A 61 -8.08 -16.26 -13.80
CA GLN A 61 -8.71 -16.68 -12.55
C GLN A 61 -7.98 -16.10 -11.33
N MET A 62 -6.65 -16.18 -11.29
CA MET A 62 -5.85 -15.59 -10.22
C MET A 62 -6.10 -14.08 -10.07
N SER A 63 -6.13 -13.35 -11.19
CA SER A 63 -6.35 -11.89 -11.18
C SER A 63 -7.70 -11.53 -10.56
N ALA A 64 -8.77 -12.21 -10.99
CA ALA A 64 -10.12 -11.99 -10.49
C ALA A 64 -10.28 -12.35 -9.01
N LEU A 65 -9.63 -13.43 -8.55
CA LEU A 65 -9.62 -13.85 -7.15
C LEU A 65 -8.84 -12.85 -6.28
N ALA A 66 -7.66 -12.42 -6.74
CA ALA A 66 -6.83 -11.44 -6.06
C ALA A 66 -7.55 -10.11 -5.90
N GLN A 67 -8.19 -9.59 -6.95
CA GLN A 67 -8.97 -8.35 -6.91
C GLN A 67 -10.03 -8.40 -5.83
N LEU A 68 -10.85 -9.46 -5.83
CA LEU A 68 -11.96 -9.52 -4.91
C LEU A 68 -11.51 -9.78 -3.47
N GLN A 69 -10.53 -10.68 -3.26
CA GLN A 69 -9.93 -10.85 -1.94
C GLN A 69 -9.38 -9.51 -1.42
N LEU A 70 -8.67 -8.77 -2.27
CA LEU A 70 -8.09 -7.48 -1.92
C LEU A 70 -9.18 -6.46 -1.54
N LEU A 71 -10.24 -6.38 -2.33
CA LEU A 71 -11.40 -5.56 -1.99
C LEU A 71 -11.91 -5.92 -0.61
N MET A 72 -12.33 -7.18 -0.39
CA MET A 72 -12.91 -7.63 0.88
C MET A 72 -11.99 -7.33 2.07
N SER A 73 -10.68 -7.51 1.86
CA SER A 73 -9.64 -7.30 2.87
C SER A 73 -9.58 -5.83 3.31
N MET A 74 -9.73 -4.89 2.37
CA MET A 74 -9.51 -3.45 2.56
C MET A 74 -10.75 -2.66 3.00
N LEU A 75 -11.96 -3.21 2.91
CA LEU A 75 -13.20 -2.46 3.20
C LEU A 75 -13.23 -1.83 4.59
N LYS A 76 -12.64 -2.51 5.58
CA LYS A 76 -12.51 -2.01 6.96
C LYS A 76 -11.76 -0.69 7.09
N PHE A 77 -10.96 -0.31 6.09
CA PHE A 77 -10.25 0.96 6.07
C PHE A 77 -11.12 2.13 5.61
N GLY A 78 -12.21 1.84 4.88
CA GLY A 78 -13.15 2.83 4.34
C GLY A 78 -12.52 3.79 3.31
N SER A 79 -13.33 4.35 2.42
CA SER A 79 -12.85 5.19 1.31
C SER A 79 -11.75 4.50 0.48
N ILE A 80 -12.02 3.24 0.11
CA ILE A 80 -11.19 2.43 -0.78
C ILE A 80 -11.94 2.19 -2.08
N GLY A 81 -11.24 2.29 -3.20
CA GLY A 81 -11.73 1.86 -4.51
C GLY A 81 -10.84 0.75 -5.06
N VAL A 82 -11.41 -0.29 -5.67
CA VAL A 82 -10.62 -1.39 -6.25
C VAL A 82 -10.99 -1.59 -7.71
N VAL A 83 -10.00 -1.53 -8.60
CA VAL A 83 -10.22 -1.68 -10.05
C VAL A 83 -9.43 -2.89 -10.53
N ASP A 84 -10.10 -3.80 -11.23
CA ASP A 84 -9.43 -4.82 -12.05
C ASP A 84 -9.10 -4.23 -13.41
N LEU A 85 -7.85 -4.39 -13.82
CA LEU A 85 -7.40 -3.99 -15.14
C LEU A 85 -7.21 -5.25 -15.98
N VAL A 86 -7.82 -5.28 -17.16
CA VAL A 86 -7.70 -6.39 -18.10
C VAL A 86 -6.82 -6.00 -19.27
N ALA A 87 -5.91 -6.89 -19.63
CA ALA A 87 -5.10 -6.72 -20.84
C ALA A 87 -5.98 -6.92 -22.07
N GLU A 88 -5.90 -5.99 -23.02
CA GLU A 88 -6.51 -6.15 -24.34
C GLU A 88 -5.78 -7.28 -25.11
N PRO A 89 -6.46 -7.98 -26.04
CA PRO A 89 -5.82 -9.03 -26.85
C PRO A 89 -4.53 -8.54 -27.52
N GLY A 90 -3.44 -9.29 -27.34
CA GLY A 90 -2.12 -8.97 -27.91
C GLY A 90 -1.37 -7.83 -27.24
N ARG A 91 -1.90 -7.23 -26.16
CA ARG A 91 -1.26 -6.12 -25.43
C ARG A 91 -0.78 -6.53 -24.05
N VAL A 92 0.25 -5.84 -23.60
CA VAL A 92 0.80 -5.98 -22.25
C VAL A 92 0.26 -4.85 -21.37
N CYS A 93 -0.23 -5.21 -20.19
CA CYS A 93 -0.59 -4.24 -19.17
C CYS A 93 0.69 -3.74 -18.48
N ASP A 94 1.24 -2.62 -18.96
CA ASP A 94 2.44 -2.00 -18.40
C ASP A 94 2.08 -1.16 -17.16
N VAL A 95 2.71 -1.47 -16.03
CA VAL A 95 2.41 -0.83 -14.75
C VAL A 95 2.76 0.66 -14.74
N ASP A 96 3.85 1.06 -15.39
CA ASP A 96 4.27 2.46 -15.46
C ASP A 96 3.33 3.29 -16.33
N GLN A 97 2.86 2.72 -17.46
CA GLN A 97 1.84 3.37 -18.29
C GLN A 97 0.52 3.53 -17.55
N VAL A 98 0.06 2.49 -16.84
CA VAL A 98 -1.16 2.55 -16.02
C VAL A 98 -1.02 3.63 -14.96
N LEU A 99 0.07 3.63 -14.19
CA LEU A 99 0.33 4.61 -13.14
C LEU A 99 0.44 6.02 -13.68
N ASN A 100 1.12 6.23 -14.81
CA ASN A 100 1.20 7.53 -15.48
C ASN A 100 -0.19 8.04 -15.92
N ARG A 101 -1.04 7.16 -16.44
CA ARG A 101 -2.41 7.53 -16.83
C ARG A 101 -3.25 7.97 -15.64
N VAL A 102 -3.32 7.15 -14.58
CA VAL A 102 -4.16 7.47 -13.41
C VAL A 102 -3.62 8.64 -12.59
N SER A 103 -2.32 8.96 -12.70
CA SER A 103 -1.69 10.06 -11.95
C SER A 103 -1.59 11.39 -12.72
N ARG A 104 -1.45 11.36 -14.05
CA ARG A 104 -1.16 12.58 -14.84
C ARG A 104 -2.19 12.84 -15.93
N THR A 105 -2.46 11.85 -16.78
CA THR A 105 -3.14 12.07 -18.08
C THR A 105 -4.61 11.64 -18.13
N GLY A 106 -5.15 11.04 -17.06
CA GLY A 106 -6.55 10.62 -17.01
C GLY A 106 -7.52 11.80 -17.08
N VAL A 107 -8.52 11.73 -17.97
CA VAL A 107 -9.48 12.84 -18.24
C VAL A 107 -10.95 12.46 -18.03
N ALA A 108 -11.36 11.22 -18.32
CA ALA A 108 -12.78 10.84 -18.34
C ALA A 108 -13.24 9.98 -17.15
N SER A 109 -12.34 9.17 -16.60
CA SER A 109 -12.67 8.04 -15.72
C SER A 109 -12.04 8.16 -14.33
N GLY A 110 -11.58 9.37 -14.00
CA GLY A 110 -10.95 9.70 -12.72
C GLY A 110 -9.44 9.78 -12.84
N ARG A 111 -8.87 10.85 -12.29
CA ARG A 111 -7.44 11.02 -12.01
C ARG A 111 -7.28 11.02 -10.50
N LEU A 112 -6.20 10.44 -10.00
CA LEU A 112 -5.86 10.56 -8.59
C LEU A 112 -5.77 12.06 -8.23
N LYS A 113 -6.47 12.45 -7.17
CA LYS A 113 -6.37 13.79 -6.57
C LYS A 113 -5.14 13.82 -5.67
N ALA A 114 -4.53 15.00 -5.54
CA ALA A 114 -3.41 15.21 -4.62
C ALA A 114 -3.76 14.69 -3.20
N GLY A 115 -2.84 13.93 -2.62
CA GLY A 115 -3.00 13.28 -1.32
C GLY A 115 -3.64 11.89 -1.35
N GLN A 116 -4.25 11.45 -2.46
CA GLN A 116 -4.76 10.08 -2.58
C GLN A 116 -3.62 9.05 -2.69
N GLY A 117 -3.86 7.86 -2.16
CA GLY A 117 -2.97 6.72 -2.28
C GLY A 117 -3.33 5.83 -3.47
N VAL A 118 -2.33 5.15 -4.01
CA VAL A 118 -2.51 4.05 -4.95
C VAL A 118 -1.70 2.84 -4.50
N VAL A 119 -2.31 1.66 -4.58
CA VAL A 119 -1.64 0.36 -4.49
C VAL A 119 -1.87 -0.35 -5.80
N VAL A 120 -0.83 -0.90 -6.39
CA VAL A 120 -0.89 -1.68 -7.62
C VAL A 120 -0.36 -3.06 -7.33
N LEU A 121 -1.13 -4.08 -7.67
CA LEU A 121 -0.76 -5.48 -7.50
C LEU A 121 -0.87 -6.19 -8.85
N TRP A 122 0.14 -6.96 -9.20
CA TRP A 122 0.17 -7.74 -10.43
C TRP A 122 1.08 -8.95 -10.29
N GLY A 123 1.19 -9.76 -11.32
CA GLY A 123 2.15 -10.85 -11.28
C GLY A 123 2.38 -11.55 -12.61
N ARG A 124 3.08 -12.67 -12.50
CA ARG A 124 3.31 -13.60 -13.60
C ARG A 124 3.12 -15.04 -13.15
N LEU A 125 2.66 -15.87 -14.07
CA LEU A 125 2.70 -17.31 -13.97
C LEU A 125 3.70 -17.82 -15.00
N PHE A 126 4.57 -18.73 -14.60
CA PHE A 126 5.54 -19.37 -15.48
C PHE A 126 5.74 -20.82 -15.07
N GLU A 127 6.15 -21.64 -16.03
CA GLU A 127 6.52 -23.04 -15.79
C GLU A 127 8.03 -23.14 -15.63
N GLN A 128 8.48 -23.88 -14.63
CA GLN A 128 9.88 -24.23 -14.43
C GLN A 128 9.94 -25.66 -13.91
N ASP A 129 10.74 -26.51 -14.56
CA ASP A 129 10.92 -27.91 -14.18
C ASP A 129 9.59 -28.72 -14.09
N GLY A 130 8.62 -28.40 -14.96
CA GLY A 130 7.30 -29.04 -14.98
C GLY A 130 6.34 -28.56 -13.89
N GLU A 131 6.75 -27.59 -13.08
CA GLU A 131 5.94 -26.99 -12.02
C GLU A 131 5.55 -25.55 -12.38
N ILE A 132 4.35 -25.13 -11.95
CA ILE A 132 3.87 -23.77 -12.17
C ILE A 132 4.24 -22.90 -10.97
N PHE A 133 4.86 -21.78 -11.27
CA PHE A 133 5.24 -20.75 -10.30
C PHE A 133 4.44 -19.48 -10.52
N LEU A 134 4.03 -18.90 -9.40
CA LEU A 134 3.36 -17.62 -9.30
C LEU A 134 4.32 -16.62 -8.68
N GLN A 135 4.57 -15.50 -9.35
CA GLN A 135 5.33 -14.40 -8.76
C GLN A 135 4.48 -13.14 -8.79
N SER A 136 4.30 -12.53 -7.62
CA SER A 136 3.57 -11.28 -7.48
C SER A 136 4.52 -10.11 -7.32
N TYR A 137 4.02 -8.93 -7.66
CA TYR A 137 4.69 -7.66 -7.52
C TYR A 137 3.69 -6.65 -6.97
N LEU A 138 4.19 -5.72 -6.16
CA LEU A 138 3.38 -4.67 -5.59
C LEU A 138 4.10 -3.34 -5.73
N ARG A 139 3.37 -2.29 -6.09
CA ARG A 139 3.85 -0.91 -6.06
C ARG A 139 2.86 -0.03 -5.35
N PHE A 140 3.34 0.96 -4.62
CA PHE A 140 2.45 1.89 -3.92
C PHE A 140 3.05 3.28 -3.84
N ALA A 141 2.20 4.29 -3.90
CA ALA A 141 2.61 5.69 -3.84
C ALA A 141 1.44 6.57 -3.39
N ARG A 142 1.73 7.84 -3.10
CA ARG A 142 0.71 8.88 -3.04
C ARG A 142 0.83 9.81 -4.24
N GLN A 143 -0.31 10.36 -4.63
CA GLN A 143 -0.41 11.41 -5.62
C GLN A 143 0.04 12.74 -5.00
N GLY A 144 1.07 13.35 -5.57
CA GLY A 144 1.46 14.74 -5.36
C GLY A 144 0.72 15.69 -6.31
N VAL A 145 1.23 16.90 -6.48
CA VAL A 145 0.65 17.90 -7.38
C VAL A 145 0.84 17.49 -8.85
N ASP A 146 2.04 17.04 -9.22
CA ASP A 146 2.43 16.76 -10.61
C ASP A 146 2.55 15.26 -10.96
N GLY A 147 2.01 14.39 -10.11
CA GLY A 147 2.05 12.94 -10.28
C GLY A 147 2.40 12.20 -9.00
N LEU A 148 2.71 10.91 -9.12
CA LEU A 148 3.09 10.08 -7.98
C LEU A 148 4.41 10.53 -7.38
N VAL A 149 4.45 10.64 -6.06
CA VAL A 149 5.64 11.00 -5.30
C VAL A 149 6.05 9.86 -4.37
N PRO A 150 7.36 9.66 -4.16
CA PRO A 150 7.85 8.78 -3.11
C PRO A 150 7.37 9.23 -1.73
N GLU A 151 7.23 8.26 -0.83
CA GLU A 151 6.87 8.50 0.55
C GLU A 151 8.11 8.85 1.35
N VAL A 152 8.17 10.12 1.74
CA VAL A 152 9.27 10.70 2.52
C VAL A 152 8.72 11.24 3.85
N LEU A 153 9.43 10.93 4.92
CA LEU A 153 9.23 11.47 6.25
C LEU A 153 10.13 12.70 6.44
N LYS A 154 9.53 13.80 6.88
CA LYS A 154 10.27 14.94 7.42
C LYS A 154 10.55 14.68 8.89
N VAL A 155 11.81 14.76 9.25
CA VAL A 155 12.34 14.42 10.57
C VAL A 155 13.03 15.67 11.12
N PRO A 156 12.34 16.48 11.94
CA PRO A 156 12.98 17.60 12.63
C PRO A 156 13.87 17.07 13.77
N LEU A 157 15.14 17.42 13.73
CA LEU A 157 16.12 17.16 14.79
C LEU A 157 16.41 18.46 15.53
N ARG A 158 16.41 18.42 16.86
CA ARG A 158 16.88 19.55 17.68
C ARG A 158 18.40 19.57 17.66
N ALA A 159 19.02 20.71 17.36
CA ALA A 159 20.47 20.90 17.28
C ALA A 159 20.83 22.18 18.05
N GLY A 160 21.00 22.07 19.37
CA GLY A 160 21.03 23.24 20.26
C GLY A 160 19.72 24.04 20.17
N ASP A 161 19.84 25.34 19.85
CA ASP A 161 18.69 26.24 19.67
C ASP A 161 18.11 26.21 18.24
N ALA A 162 18.73 25.45 17.33
CA ALA A 162 18.28 25.30 15.95
C ALA A 162 17.49 23.99 15.74
N THR A 163 16.70 23.95 14.67
CA THR A 163 16.06 22.73 14.18
C THR A 163 16.61 22.38 12.80
N LEU A 164 17.17 21.18 12.67
CA LEU A 164 17.61 20.61 11.40
C LEU A 164 16.50 19.71 10.85
N GLU A 165 15.87 20.08 9.73
CA GLU A 165 14.91 19.20 9.05
C GLU A 165 15.66 18.24 8.12
N LEU A 166 15.61 16.95 8.44
CA LEU A 166 16.10 15.88 7.60
C LEU A 166 14.94 15.10 6.97
N GLN A 167 15.26 14.30 5.96
CA GLN A 167 14.30 13.47 5.25
C GLN A 167 14.65 12.00 5.43
N ALA A 168 13.65 11.12 5.46
CA ALA A 168 13.85 9.67 5.50
C ALA A 168 12.82 8.99 4.59
N ALA A 169 13.24 8.06 3.74
CA ALA A 169 12.32 7.32 2.84
C ALA A 169 12.01 5.92 3.36
N LEU A 170 10.95 5.31 2.82
CA LEU A 170 10.75 3.87 2.96
C LEU A 170 11.84 3.10 2.19
N PRO A 171 12.22 1.88 2.64
CA PRO A 171 13.24 1.06 1.96
C PRO A 171 12.97 0.83 0.48
N ALA A 172 11.70 0.60 0.13
CA ALA A 172 11.22 0.45 -1.22
C ALA A 172 9.72 0.75 -1.29
N GLN A 173 9.26 1.14 -2.48
CA GLN A 173 7.85 1.33 -2.79
C GLN A 173 7.38 0.50 -3.98
N ALA A 174 8.30 -0.27 -4.56
CA ALA A 174 8.04 -1.32 -5.54
C ALA A 174 8.71 -2.60 -5.01
N LEU A 175 7.95 -3.69 -4.97
CA LEU A 175 8.35 -4.96 -4.42
C LEU A 175 8.16 -6.04 -5.47
N SER A 176 9.16 -6.91 -5.57
CA SER A 176 9.01 -8.23 -6.18
C SER A 176 9.04 -9.25 -5.06
N PHE A 177 8.00 -10.07 -4.99
CA PHE A 177 7.94 -11.16 -4.03
C PHE A 177 8.62 -12.40 -4.60
N ALA A 178 9.00 -13.33 -3.72
CA ALA A 178 9.57 -14.60 -4.15
C ALA A 178 8.53 -15.40 -4.96
N PRO A 179 8.93 -16.08 -6.05
CA PRO A 179 8.05 -17.01 -6.73
C PRO A 179 7.58 -18.12 -5.79
N ARG A 180 6.31 -18.50 -5.88
CA ARG A 180 5.71 -19.59 -5.11
C ARG A 180 5.16 -20.62 -6.05
N ARG A 181 5.39 -21.89 -5.74
CA ARG A 181 4.81 -23.00 -6.49
C ARG A 181 3.30 -23.04 -6.26
N ILE A 182 2.54 -23.28 -7.33
CA ILE A 182 1.09 -23.46 -7.28
C ILE A 182 0.67 -24.58 -8.23
N ARG A 183 -0.24 -25.45 -7.79
CA ARG A 183 -0.81 -26.49 -8.66
C ARG A 183 -2.13 -26.00 -9.25
N LEU A 184 -2.43 -26.39 -10.49
CA LEU A 184 -3.70 -26.04 -11.13
C LEU A 184 -4.92 -26.58 -10.36
N GLU A 185 -4.78 -27.75 -9.72
CA GLU A 185 -5.81 -28.31 -8.85
C GLU A 185 -6.07 -27.45 -7.61
N ASP A 186 -5.04 -26.81 -7.06
CA ASP A 186 -5.20 -25.91 -5.93
C ASP A 186 -5.95 -24.65 -6.37
N LEU A 187 -5.67 -24.12 -7.56
CA LEU A 187 -6.40 -22.99 -8.15
C LEU A 187 -7.87 -23.31 -8.37
N ALA A 188 -8.18 -24.47 -8.96
CA ALA A 188 -9.55 -24.91 -9.18
C ALA A 188 -10.32 -25.05 -7.85
N ARG A 189 -9.67 -25.59 -6.82
CA ARG A 189 -10.26 -25.72 -5.48
C ARG A 189 -10.51 -24.35 -4.84
N ILE A 190 -9.56 -23.41 -4.95
CA ILE A 190 -9.73 -22.04 -4.44
C ILE A 190 -10.92 -21.37 -5.14
N ASP A 191 -11.00 -21.47 -6.47
CA ASP A 191 -12.12 -20.89 -7.22
C ASP A 191 -13.47 -21.49 -6.84
N ALA A 192 -13.56 -22.81 -6.72
CA ALA A 192 -14.80 -23.48 -6.30
C ALA A 192 -15.27 -22.99 -4.91
N ALA A 193 -14.33 -22.91 -3.95
CA ALA A 193 -14.64 -22.41 -2.62
C ALA A 193 -14.99 -20.91 -2.62
N PHE A 194 -14.35 -20.13 -3.47
CA PHE A 194 -14.64 -18.71 -3.63
C PHE A 194 -16.03 -18.47 -4.23
N ARG A 195 -16.43 -19.24 -5.24
CA ARG A 195 -17.79 -19.23 -5.79
C ARG A 195 -18.84 -19.57 -4.73
N ALA A 196 -18.54 -20.57 -3.90
CA ALA A 196 -19.42 -20.93 -2.79
C ALA A 196 -19.56 -19.77 -1.77
N ALA A 197 -18.49 -19.02 -1.53
CA ALA A 197 -18.48 -17.87 -0.63
C ALA A 197 -19.20 -16.64 -1.21
N LEU A 198 -19.14 -16.41 -2.53
CA LEU A 198 -19.76 -15.28 -3.22
C LEU A 198 -21.22 -15.50 -3.61
N ARG A 199 -22.02 -15.81 -2.59
CA ARG A 199 -23.46 -15.83 -2.71
C ARG A 199 -24.05 -14.56 -2.15
N VAL A 200 -24.81 -13.85 -2.99
CA VAL A 200 -25.62 -12.69 -2.58
C VAL A 200 -26.88 -13.20 -1.94
N ARG A 201 -27.12 -12.74 -0.71
CA ARG A 201 -28.22 -13.17 0.13
C ARG A 201 -29.14 -11.99 0.44
N PRO A 202 -30.42 -12.20 0.70
CA PRO A 202 -31.34 -11.11 1.08
C PRO A 202 -31.00 -10.52 2.46
N ALA A 203 -30.36 -11.30 3.34
CA ALA A 203 -29.99 -10.93 4.70
C ALA A 203 -28.54 -11.35 5.02
N PRO A 204 -27.87 -10.73 6.01
CA PRO A 204 -26.54 -11.11 6.47
C PRO A 204 -26.57 -12.39 7.32
N ASP A 205 -27.03 -13.47 6.71
CA ASP A 205 -27.27 -14.76 7.33
C ASP A 205 -26.79 -15.86 6.37
N LEU A 206 -26.01 -16.82 6.86
CA LEU A 206 -25.47 -17.92 6.06
C LEU A 206 -26.56 -18.92 5.62
N ASP A 207 -27.65 -19.01 6.37
CA ASP A 207 -28.74 -19.95 6.10
C ASP A 207 -29.77 -19.37 5.12
N ALA A 208 -29.78 -18.04 4.95
CA ALA A 208 -30.64 -17.37 3.97
C ALA A 208 -30.29 -17.81 2.55
N PRO A 209 -31.27 -18.10 1.66
CA PRO A 209 -30.98 -18.54 0.30
C PRO A 209 -30.13 -17.51 -0.45
N GLY A 210 -29.08 -17.99 -1.11
CA GLY A 210 -28.12 -17.15 -1.80
C GLY A 210 -28.13 -17.40 -3.31
N VAL A 211 -28.02 -16.33 -4.08
CA VAL A 211 -27.81 -16.37 -5.53
C VAL A 211 -26.32 -16.17 -5.79
N GLU A 212 -25.71 -17.07 -6.55
CA GLU A 212 -24.32 -16.89 -6.99
C GLU A 212 -24.24 -15.64 -7.87
N ILE A 213 -23.24 -14.79 -7.60
CA ILE A 213 -22.96 -13.70 -8.53
C ILE A 213 -22.31 -14.35 -9.75
N GLY A 214 -23.08 -14.47 -10.83
CA GLY A 214 -22.58 -15.00 -12.08
C GLY A 214 -21.29 -14.29 -12.48
N ARG A 215 -20.17 -15.00 -12.43
CA ARG A 215 -18.91 -14.57 -13.02
C ARG A 215 -18.51 -15.59 -14.06
N SER A 216 -18.64 -15.19 -15.32
CA SER A 216 -17.65 -15.62 -16.30
C SER A 216 -16.32 -14.96 -15.91
N THR A 217 -15.19 -15.64 -16.11
CA THR A 217 -13.84 -15.04 -16.01
C THR A 217 -13.67 -13.81 -16.92
N ASN A 218 -14.65 -13.56 -17.79
CA ASN A 218 -14.71 -12.45 -18.73
C ASN A 218 -15.79 -11.42 -18.37
N GLN A 219 -16.56 -11.60 -17.29
CA GLN A 219 -17.60 -10.66 -16.87
C GLN A 219 -17.11 -9.78 -15.74
N SER A 220 -17.34 -8.48 -15.91
CA SER A 220 -17.05 -7.49 -14.89
C SER A 220 -17.88 -7.74 -13.64
N PHE A 221 -17.37 -7.32 -12.49
CA PHE A 221 -18.11 -7.34 -11.24
C PHE A 221 -18.37 -5.91 -10.76
N PRO A 222 -19.27 -5.17 -11.45
CA PRO A 222 -19.47 -3.76 -11.22
C PRO A 222 -20.47 -3.58 -10.08
N TYR A 223 -19.96 -3.53 -8.85
CA TYR A 223 -20.76 -3.38 -7.64
C TYR A 223 -20.28 -2.22 -6.80
N TRP A 224 -21.24 -1.49 -6.23
CA TRP A 224 -21.03 -0.63 -5.07
C TRP A 224 -21.18 -1.46 -3.79
N VAL A 225 -20.40 -1.14 -2.77
CA VAL A 225 -20.71 -1.57 -1.40
C VAL A 225 -21.56 -0.47 -0.77
N ALA A 226 -22.85 -0.78 -0.60
CA ALA A 226 -23.83 0.14 -0.02
C ALA A 226 -23.76 0.17 1.51
N GLU A 227 -23.39 -0.95 2.14
CA GLU A 227 -23.37 -1.09 3.60
C GLU A 227 -22.38 -2.17 4.04
N SER A 228 -21.81 -2.05 5.24
CA SER A 228 -21.03 -3.10 5.90
C SER A 228 -21.50 -3.32 7.33
N ARG A 229 -21.65 -4.59 7.75
CA ARG A 229 -22.01 -5.00 9.12
C ARG A 229 -21.18 -6.20 9.54
N GLY A 230 -20.17 -5.97 10.38
CA GLY A 230 -19.20 -7.00 10.74
C GLY A 230 -18.56 -7.60 9.49
N ASP A 231 -18.69 -8.91 9.32
CA ASP A 231 -18.18 -9.65 8.16
C ASP A 231 -19.09 -9.58 6.93
N TRP A 232 -20.21 -8.85 6.97
CA TRP A 232 -21.18 -8.81 5.88
C TRP A 232 -21.17 -7.49 5.14
N LEU A 233 -21.37 -7.57 3.83
CA LEU A 233 -21.42 -6.42 2.94
C LEU A 233 -22.67 -6.46 2.11
N ARG A 234 -23.37 -5.33 2.04
CA ARG A 234 -24.47 -5.17 1.10
C ARG A 234 -23.93 -4.64 -0.22
N LEU A 235 -23.95 -5.48 -1.24
CA LEU A 235 -23.64 -5.11 -2.61
C LEU A 235 -24.87 -4.51 -3.30
N ALA A 236 -24.64 -3.40 -3.99
CA ALA A 236 -25.60 -2.80 -4.91
C ALA A 236 -24.99 -2.80 -6.32
N PRO A 237 -25.65 -3.38 -7.33
CA PRO A 237 -25.09 -3.46 -8.67
C PRO A 237 -25.00 -2.07 -9.31
N MET A 238 -23.92 -1.80 -10.04
CA MET A 238 -23.76 -0.55 -10.81
C MET A 238 -24.52 -0.58 -12.14
N ARG A 239 -25.00 -1.76 -12.56
CA ARG A 239 -25.77 -1.95 -13.81
C ARG A 239 -27.01 -2.83 -13.55
N PRO A 240 -28.12 -2.62 -14.27
CA PRO A 240 -29.32 -3.45 -14.13
C PRO A 240 -29.03 -4.93 -14.45
N GLY A 241 -29.79 -5.83 -13.82
CA GLY A 241 -29.76 -7.28 -14.11
C GLY A 241 -28.77 -8.11 -13.27
N LEU A 242 -27.97 -7.48 -12.41
CA LEU A 242 -27.07 -8.15 -11.48
C LEU A 242 -27.72 -8.32 -10.08
N PRO A 243 -27.47 -9.45 -9.36
CA PRO A 243 -28.06 -9.68 -8.04
C PRO A 243 -27.54 -8.68 -6.99
N ALA A 244 -28.44 -8.09 -6.20
CA ALA A 244 -28.13 -7.17 -5.10
C ALA A 244 -28.42 -7.83 -3.75
N GLY A 245 -27.66 -7.50 -2.70
CA GLY A 245 -27.86 -8.07 -1.37
C GLY A 245 -26.56 -8.26 -0.59
N TRP A 246 -26.62 -9.07 0.45
CA TRP A 246 -25.54 -9.30 1.40
C TRP A 246 -24.60 -10.43 0.95
N VAL A 247 -23.30 -10.16 0.95
CA VAL A 247 -22.25 -11.16 0.79
C VAL A 247 -21.37 -11.17 2.04
N ARG A 248 -20.77 -12.32 2.34
CA ARG A 248 -19.83 -12.42 3.45
C ARG A 248 -18.42 -12.07 2.97
N ALA A 249 -17.82 -11.03 3.54
CA ALA A 249 -16.45 -10.55 3.26
C ALA A 249 -15.37 -11.48 3.78
N ARG A 250 -15.59 -12.08 4.95
CA ARG A 250 -14.69 -13.04 5.59
C ARG A 250 -15.47 -14.01 6.45
N THR A 251 -14.98 -15.23 6.56
CA THR A 251 -15.38 -16.18 7.60
C THR A 251 -14.35 -16.13 8.73
N GLY A 252 -14.43 -15.13 9.63
CA GLY A 252 -13.69 -15.13 10.91
C GLY A 252 -12.17 -15.26 10.88
N ASP A 253 -11.58 -15.35 12.08
CA ASP A 253 -10.13 -15.47 12.35
C ASP A 253 -9.53 -16.84 11.96
N ASP A 254 -10.38 -17.84 11.71
CA ASP A 254 -9.97 -19.09 11.09
C ASP A 254 -9.75 -18.83 9.62
N THR A 255 -8.49 -18.70 9.21
CA THR A 255 -8.12 -18.60 7.80
C THR A 255 -8.66 -19.85 7.12
N PRO A 256 -9.74 -19.77 6.33
CA PRO A 256 -10.34 -20.98 5.83
C PRO A 256 -9.32 -21.67 4.92
N GLU A 257 -9.36 -22.99 4.82
CA GLU A 257 -8.46 -23.73 3.91
C GLU A 257 -8.48 -23.18 2.46
N TRP A 258 -9.54 -22.47 2.11
CA TRP A 258 -9.80 -21.82 0.83
C TRP A 258 -9.37 -20.35 0.68
N SER A 259 -8.82 -19.69 1.71
CA SER A 259 -8.35 -18.31 1.57
C SER A 259 -7.20 -18.23 0.56
N LEU A 260 -7.34 -17.36 -0.45
CA LEU A 260 -6.26 -17.10 -1.41
C LEU A 260 -5.00 -16.60 -0.69
N SER A 261 -5.12 -15.90 0.45
CA SER A 261 -3.97 -15.42 1.24
C SER A 261 -3.04 -16.55 1.72
N ARG A 262 -3.52 -17.79 1.85
CA ARG A 262 -2.66 -18.95 2.14
C ARG A 262 -1.64 -19.19 1.01
N TRP A 263 -2.11 -19.05 -0.22
CA TRP A 263 -1.33 -19.29 -1.45
C TRP A 263 -0.65 -18.02 -1.97
N LEU A 264 -1.21 -16.86 -1.63
CA LEU A 264 -0.75 -15.53 -2.02
C LEU A 264 -0.74 -14.57 -0.80
N PRO A 265 0.15 -14.78 0.18
CA PRO A 265 0.26 -13.93 1.37
C PRO A 265 0.58 -12.48 1.03
N GLU A 266 1.07 -12.21 -0.18
CA GLU A 266 1.25 -10.88 -0.75
C GLU A 266 -0.03 -10.04 -0.71
N LEU A 267 -1.22 -10.68 -0.69
CA LEU A 267 -2.50 -9.99 -0.49
C LEU A 267 -2.63 -9.41 0.92
N ASP A 268 -2.16 -10.10 1.96
CA ASP A 268 -2.12 -9.56 3.33
C ASP A 268 -1.11 -8.41 3.42
N PHE A 269 0.02 -8.53 2.70
CA PHE A 269 0.97 -7.42 2.59
C PHE A 269 0.32 -6.19 1.93
N ALA A 270 -0.39 -6.39 0.82
CA ALA A 270 -1.12 -5.34 0.11
C ALA A 270 -2.24 -4.72 0.97
N GLU A 271 -2.97 -5.53 1.75
CA GLU A 271 -3.94 -5.06 2.76
C GLU A 271 -3.24 -4.12 3.78
N GLY A 272 -2.09 -4.54 4.31
CA GLY A 272 -1.30 -3.73 5.27
C GLY A 272 -0.83 -2.41 4.68
N VAL A 273 -0.31 -2.43 3.45
CA VAL A 273 0.12 -1.23 2.71
C VAL A 273 -1.05 -0.27 2.49
N ALA A 274 -2.23 -0.77 2.11
CA ALA A 274 -3.39 0.09 1.89
C ALA A 274 -3.93 0.71 3.19
N GLY A 275 -3.98 -0.06 4.28
CA GLY A 275 -4.34 0.48 5.58
C GLY A 275 -3.37 1.57 6.04
N TRP A 276 -2.07 1.36 5.83
CA TRP A 276 -1.05 2.36 6.07
C TRP A 276 -1.23 3.61 5.18
N LEU A 277 -1.45 3.46 3.87
CA LEU A 277 -1.71 4.59 2.97
C LEU A 277 -2.96 5.35 3.39
N ARG A 278 -4.01 4.65 3.81
CA ARG A 278 -5.24 5.27 4.28
C ARG A 278 -4.99 6.19 5.47
N LEU A 279 -4.14 5.81 6.42
CA LEU A 279 -3.74 6.66 7.56
C LEU A 279 -2.93 7.90 7.17
N ARG A 280 -2.31 7.87 5.99
CA ARG A 280 -1.54 8.97 5.39
C ARG A 280 -2.41 9.92 4.57
N THR A 281 -3.61 9.48 4.19
CA THR A 281 -4.61 10.33 3.54
C THR A 281 -5.44 11.11 4.56
N GLY A 282 -6.03 12.22 4.13
CA GLY A 282 -6.93 13.02 4.96
C GLY A 282 -8.25 12.30 5.32
N GLY A 283 -9.00 12.88 6.26
CA GLY A 283 -10.38 12.45 6.52
C GLY A 283 -10.54 11.09 7.23
N VAL A 284 -9.51 10.60 7.92
CA VAL A 284 -9.67 9.53 8.94
C VAL A 284 -9.99 10.20 10.28
N PRO A 285 -11.18 9.96 10.87
CA PRO A 285 -11.48 10.44 12.22
C PRO A 285 -10.46 9.95 13.25
N THR A 286 -10.09 10.79 14.22
CA THR A 286 -9.08 10.44 15.26
C THR A 286 -9.40 9.11 15.95
N ALA A 287 -10.66 8.88 16.31
CA ALA A 287 -11.13 7.65 16.95
C ALA A 287 -10.94 6.38 16.08
N GLN A 288 -10.83 6.51 14.76
CA GLN A 288 -10.61 5.40 13.84
C GLN A 288 -9.13 5.19 13.48
N ARG A 289 -8.23 6.12 13.82
CA ARG A 289 -6.82 6.03 13.43
C ARG A 289 -6.11 4.85 14.07
N GLN A 290 -6.27 4.64 15.38
CA GLN A 290 -5.59 3.53 16.07
C GLN A 290 -6.12 2.17 15.61
N PRO A 291 -7.44 1.89 15.59
CA PRO A 291 -7.95 0.61 15.08
C PRO A 291 -7.53 0.31 13.63
N MET A 292 -7.45 1.33 12.79
CA MET A 292 -6.98 1.21 11.41
C MET A 292 -5.48 0.89 11.34
N ALA A 293 -4.66 1.50 12.21
CA ALA A 293 -3.25 1.18 12.34
C ALA A 293 -3.06 -0.27 12.80
N ASP A 294 -3.78 -0.70 13.84
CA ASP A 294 -3.73 -2.07 14.35
C ASP A 294 -4.13 -3.08 13.27
N ALA A 295 -5.18 -2.79 12.49
CA ALA A 295 -5.61 -3.63 11.39
C ALA A 295 -4.57 -3.71 10.26
N ALA A 296 -3.90 -2.60 9.92
CA ALA A 296 -2.82 -2.59 8.93
C ALA A 296 -1.60 -3.40 9.42
N LEU A 297 -1.24 -3.25 10.70
CA LEU A 297 -0.14 -3.99 11.32
C LEU A 297 -0.43 -5.49 11.43
N ALA A 298 -1.66 -5.86 11.76
CA ALA A 298 -2.10 -7.25 11.80
C ALA A 298 -2.01 -7.91 10.41
N ALA A 299 -2.28 -7.16 9.34
CA ALA A 299 -2.13 -7.64 7.97
C ALA A 299 -0.67 -7.93 7.61
N LEU A 300 0.24 -7.00 7.91
CA LEU A 300 1.67 -7.22 7.73
C LEU A 300 2.17 -8.42 8.55
N ALA A 301 1.69 -8.57 9.79
CA ALA A 301 2.04 -9.71 10.63
C ALA A 301 1.52 -11.06 10.07
N ARG A 302 0.36 -11.09 9.40
CA ARG A 302 -0.11 -12.30 8.71
C ARG A 302 0.82 -12.70 7.57
N TYR A 303 1.27 -11.74 6.77
CA TYR A 303 2.28 -11.99 5.73
C TYR A 303 3.57 -12.58 6.33
N GLU A 304 4.09 -11.98 7.40
CA GLU A 304 5.36 -12.41 8.03
C GLU A 304 5.27 -13.80 8.68
N ARG A 305 4.09 -14.20 9.18
CA ARG A 305 3.86 -15.57 9.63
C ARG A 305 3.85 -16.58 8.47
N ALA A 306 3.44 -16.14 7.29
CA ALA A 306 3.35 -16.99 6.10
C ALA A 306 4.64 -17.03 5.27
N VAL A 307 5.50 -16.00 5.38
CA VAL A 307 6.72 -15.86 4.58
C VAL A 307 7.92 -15.54 5.47
N PRO A 308 8.88 -16.47 5.62
CA PRO A 308 10.14 -16.24 6.32
C PRO A 308 10.92 -15.04 5.77
N ALA A 309 11.67 -14.36 6.64
CA ALA A 309 12.43 -13.16 6.30
C ALA A 309 13.50 -13.40 5.25
N GLU A 310 14.06 -14.61 5.23
CA GLU A 310 15.13 -15.04 4.32
C GLU A 310 14.65 -15.14 2.87
N LEU A 311 13.37 -15.48 2.66
CA LEU A 311 12.78 -15.59 1.34
C LEU A 311 12.31 -14.24 0.78
N ALA A 312 12.06 -13.26 1.63
CA ALA A 312 11.54 -11.95 1.21
C ALA A 312 12.12 -10.78 2.03
N PRO A 313 13.45 -10.58 2.02
CA PRO A 313 14.11 -9.55 2.83
C PRO A 313 13.59 -8.14 2.51
N ASN A 314 13.30 -7.86 1.23
CA ASN A 314 12.74 -6.58 0.79
C ASN A 314 11.36 -6.30 1.40
N ALA A 315 10.46 -7.30 1.40
CA ALA A 315 9.12 -7.14 1.95
C ALA A 315 9.18 -6.93 3.47
N TRP A 316 10.03 -7.69 4.17
CA TRP A 316 10.27 -7.51 5.61
C TRP A 316 10.87 -6.13 5.93
N ALA A 317 11.83 -5.65 5.13
CA ALA A 317 12.39 -4.32 5.30
C ALA A 317 11.31 -3.24 5.12
N VAL A 318 10.48 -3.34 4.08
CA VAL A 318 9.36 -2.42 3.87
C VAL A 318 8.36 -2.49 5.02
N ALA A 319 7.95 -3.68 5.47
CA ALA A 319 7.03 -3.82 6.60
C ALA A 319 7.57 -3.15 7.88
N ALA A 320 8.87 -3.33 8.17
CA ALA A 320 9.54 -2.64 9.26
C ALA A 320 9.55 -1.11 9.05
N GLY A 321 9.83 -0.61 7.84
CA GLY A 321 9.73 0.82 7.51
C GLY A 321 8.31 1.40 7.72
N LEU A 322 7.28 0.66 7.30
CA LEU A 322 5.87 1.06 7.50
C LEU A 322 5.52 1.12 8.99
N ARG A 323 5.97 0.15 9.79
CA ARG A 323 5.85 0.16 11.26
C ARG A 323 6.56 1.35 11.89
N GLY A 324 7.80 1.59 11.46
CA GLY A 324 8.59 2.71 11.94
C GLY A 324 7.90 4.05 11.68
N GLN A 325 7.29 4.20 10.51
CA GLN A 325 6.50 5.37 10.17
C GLN A 325 5.23 5.54 11.02
N LEU A 326 4.51 4.45 11.30
CA LEU A 326 3.34 4.51 12.19
C LEU A 326 3.75 4.89 13.61
N ALA A 327 4.81 4.29 14.14
CA ALA A 327 5.38 4.65 15.43
C ALA A 327 5.83 6.12 15.47
N TRP A 328 6.46 6.61 14.40
CA TRP A 328 6.88 8.01 14.27
C TRP A 328 5.70 8.99 14.35
N VAL A 329 4.60 8.68 13.66
CA VAL A 329 3.36 9.49 13.69
C VAL A 329 2.68 9.41 15.05
N ALA A 330 2.79 8.29 15.75
CA ALA A 330 2.32 8.13 17.13
C ALA A 330 3.27 8.71 18.20
N GLU A 331 4.28 9.48 17.77
CA GLU A 331 5.31 10.10 18.64
C GLU A 331 6.17 9.11 19.44
N GLN A 332 6.18 7.83 19.05
CA GLN A 332 7.00 6.78 19.65
C GLN A 332 8.38 6.72 18.98
N ARG A 333 9.22 7.74 19.24
CA ARG A 333 10.52 7.96 18.56
C ARG A 333 11.45 6.75 18.64
N ASP A 334 11.60 6.14 19.82
CA ASP A 334 12.47 4.97 19.99
C ASP A 334 11.95 3.74 19.23
N ALA A 335 10.63 3.53 19.25
CA ALA A 335 10.01 2.44 18.50
C ALA A 335 10.19 2.65 16.99
N ALA A 336 10.06 3.89 16.51
CA ALA A 336 10.33 4.23 15.12
C ALA A 336 11.78 3.91 14.73
N GLY A 337 12.76 4.38 15.50
CA GLY A 337 14.17 4.13 15.24
C GLY A 337 14.55 2.65 15.24
N ARG A 338 14.00 1.85 16.17
CA ARG A 338 14.20 0.39 16.18
C ARG A 338 13.67 -0.27 14.90
N GLN A 339 12.50 0.14 14.43
CA GLN A 339 11.89 -0.44 13.24
C GLN A 339 12.66 -0.07 11.95
N PHE A 340 13.13 1.18 11.82
CA PHE A 340 13.99 1.54 10.70
C PHE A 340 15.37 0.87 10.74
N THR A 341 15.93 0.67 11.94
CA THR A 341 17.15 -0.14 12.12
C THR A 341 16.94 -1.59 11.69
N LEU A 342 15.81 -2.19 12.09
CA LEU A 342 15.44 -3.53 11.63
C LEU A 342 15.29 -3.56 10.10
N ALA A 343 14.70 -2.54 9.48
CA ALA A 343 14.59 -2.44 8.03
C ALA A 343 15.97 -2.45 7.36
N ALA A 344 16.93 -1.66 7.87
CA ALA A 344 18.31 -1.63 7.37
C ALA A 344 19.05 -2.97 7.56
N GLN A 345 18.79 -3.70 8.67
CA GLN A 345 19.34 -5.03 8.89
C GLN A 345 18.80 -6.07 7.90
N ARG A 346 17.53 -5.94 7.50
CA ARG A 346 16.91 -6.83 6.50
C ARG A 346 17.36 -6.52 5.08
N LEU A 347 17.76 -5.27 4.81
CA LEU A 347 18.25 -4.84 3.50
C LEU A 347 19.57 -4.05 3.62
N PRO A 348 20.70 -4.71 3.96
CA PRO A 348 21.95 -4.02 4.25
C PRO A 348 22.55 -3.29 3.03
N GLY A 349 22.25 -3.76 1.82
CA GLY A 349 22.64 -3.10 0.56
C GLY A 349 21.68 -1.99 0.11
N GLY A 350 20.59 -1.73 0.84
CA GLY A 350 19.59 -0.73 0.48
C GLY A 350 19.93 0.66 1.02
N ALA A 351 20.29 1.59 0.13
CA ALA A 351 20.63 2.97 0.49
C ALA A 351 19.50 3.66 1.30
N ALA A 352 18.26 3.60 0.80
CA ALA A 352 17.10 4.20 1.47
C ALA A 352 16.85 3.63 2.87
N ALA A 353 17.02 2.31 3.06
CA ALA A 353 16.82 1.67 4.37
C ALA A 353 17.86 2.13 5.39
N ARG A 354 19.14 2.16 5.00
CA ARG A 354 20.24 2.62 5.85
C ARG A 354 20.14 4.12 6.15
N GLN A 355 19.78 4.94 5.17
CA GLN A 355 19.55 6.36 5.36
C GLN A 355 18.44 6.63 6.36
N ALA A 356 17.30 5.95 6.21
CA ALA A 356 16.19 6.10 7.13
C ALA A 356 16.56 5.66 8.55
N ALA A 357 17.31 4.56 8.71
CA ALA A 357 17.82 4.13 10.00
C ALA A 357 18.74 5.18 10.65
N ALA A 358 19.72 5.71 9.92
CA ALA A 358 20.64 6.73 10.42
C ALA A 358 19.91 8.00 10.89
N VAL A 359 18.99 8.52 10.06
CA VAL A 359 18.20 9.71 10.37
C VAL A 359 17.29 9.47 11.59
N MET A 360 16.64 8.31 11.67
CA MET A 360 15.71 8.00 12.76
C MET A 360 16.43 7.70 14.07
N MET A 361 17.63 7.12 14.03
CA MET A 361 18.49 6.97 15.20
C MET A 361 18.95 8.33 15.73
N ALA A 362 19.36 9.25 14.84
CA ALA A 362 19.74 10.60 15.23
C ALA A 362 18.56 11.40 15.83
N ALA A 363 17.33 11.11 15.41
CA ALA A 363 16.12 11.77 15.91
C ALA A 363 15.65 11.33 17.31
N GLN A 364 16.29 10.33 17.94
CA GLN A 364 15.91 9.87 19.29
C GLN A 364 16.36 10.83 20.40
N ARG A 365 17.35 11.69 20.11
CA ARG A 365 17.93 12.62 21.08
C ARG A 365 18.31 13.93 20.40
N PRO A 366 18.47 15.04 21.16
CA PRO A 366 19.06 16.25 20.63
C PRO A 366 20.44 15.96 20.01
N LEU A 367 20.70 16.58 18.87
CA LEU A 367 21.96 16.48 18.15
C LEU A 367 23.02 17.36 18.84
N ASP A 368 24.22 16.81 18.95
CA ASP A 368 25.45 17.44 19.40
C ASP A 368 26.57 17.18 18.38
N GLY A 369 27.78 17.72 18.59
CA GLY A 369 28.89 17.55 17.64
C GLY A 369 29.25 16.09 17.36
N ALA A 370 29.22 15.23 18.39
CA ALA A 370 29.56 13.81 18.26
C ALA A 370 28.51 13.04 17.46
N SER A 371 27.22 13.19 17.80
CA SER A 371 26.11 12.55 17.09
C SER A 371 25.90 13.12 15.69
N ALA A 372 26.17 14.41 15.47
CA ALA A 372 26.20 15.01 14.14
C ALA A 372 27.28 14.34 13.26
N LYS A 373 28.48 14.14 13.80
CA LYS A 373 29.55 13.44 13.09
C LYS A 373 29.16 12.01 12.73
N VAL A 374 28.61 11.24 13.67
CA VAL A 374 28.14 9.86 13.40
C VAL A 374 27.10 9.86 12.30
N LEU A 375 26.15 10.78 12.33
CA LEU A 375 25.14 10.92 11.28
C LEU A 375 25.78 11.28 9.92
N ALA A 376 26.77 12.17 9.88
CA ALA A 376 27.49 12.50 8.64
C ALA A 376 28.19 11.28 8.06
N ASP A 377 28.91 10.53 8.90
CA ASP A 377 29.66 9.34 8.50
C ASP A 377 28.71 8.25 7.95
N GLU A 378 27.55 8.03 8.58
CA GLU A 378 26.53 7.11 8.08
C GLU A 378 25.92 7.57 6.76
N LEU A 379 25.58 8.86 6.62
CA LEU A 379 25.02 9.38 5.36
C LEU A 379 26.03 9.30 4.21
N LEU A 380 27.33 9.53 4.47
CA LEU A 380 28.40 9.32 3.49
C LEU A 380 28.55 7.85 3.11
N ALA A 381 28.44 6.93 4.08
CA ALA A 381 28.44 5.49 3.81
C ALA A 381 27.24 5.06 2.96
N VAL A 382 26.08 5.70 3.14
CA VAL A 382 24.93 5.48 2.26
C VAL A 382 25.18 6.01 0.86
N LEU A 383 25.78 7.20 0.72
CA LEU A 383 26.09 7.77 -0.59
C LEU A 383 27.07 6.88 -1.40
N ALA A 384 27.89 6.07 -0.72
CA ALA A 384 28.72 5.07 -1.38
C ALA A 384 27.91 3.90 -1.97
N LEU A 385 26.72 3.60 -1.43
CA LEU A 385 25.79 2.59 -1.98
C LEU A 385 24.98 3.14 -3.16
N ASP A 386 24.59 4.41 -3.09
CA ASP A 386 23.90 5.12 -4.19
C ASP A 386 24.39 6.57 -4.27
N PRO A 387 25.37 6.86 -5.15
CA PRO A 387 25.92 8.21 -5.31
C PRO A 387 24.92 9.25 -5.82
N ASN A 388 23.81 8.80 -6.43
CA ASN A 388 22.81 9.67 -7.03
C ASN A 388 21.57 9.84 -6.13
N ASP A 389 21.59 9.31 -4.90
CA ASP A 389 20.46 9.44 -3.97
C ASP A 389 20.24 10.92 -3.58
N THR A 390 19.20 11.50 -4.16
CA THR A 390 18.84 12.91 -3.94
C THR A 390 18.48 13.24 -2.49
N LEU A 391 17.93 12.29 -1.73
CA LEU A 391 17.55 12.49 -0.32
C LEU A 391 18.78 12.49 0.57
N VAL A 392 19.72 11.58 0.33
CA VAL A 392 21.01 11.54 1.06
C VAL A 392 21.80 12.82 0.80
N ARG A 393 21.92 13.24 -0.47
CA ARG A 393 22.59 14.51 -0.85
C ARG A 393 21.92 15.71 -0.18
N ALA A 394 20.58 15.75 -0.14
CA ALA A 394 19.84 16.83 0.54
C ALA A 394 20.10 16.86 2.05
N ASN A 395 20.11 15.70 2.71
CA ASN A 395 20.41 15.60 4.15
C ASN A 395 21.85 16.01 4.46
N LEU A 396 22.83 15.57 3.67
CA LEU A 396 24.23 15.97 3.82
C LEU A 396 24.39 17.49 3.63
N LYS A 397 23.70 18.08 2.63
CA LYS A 397 23.69 19.52 2.42
C LYS A 397 23.11 20.28 3.63
N ALA A 398 22.05 19.76 4.23
CA ALA A 398 21.48 20.34 5.45
C ALA A 398 22.47 20.25 6.63
N LEU A 399 23.14 19.10 6.80
CA LEU A 399 24.13 18.90 7.86
C LEU A 399 25.38 19.77 7.68
N TYR A 400 25.85 19.96 6.45
CA TYR A 400 26.98 20.85 6.16
C TYR A 400 26.65 22.32 6.39
N ARG A 401 25.39 22.74 6.20
CA ARG A 401 24.96 24.08 6.61
C ARG A 401 24.96 24.22 8.13
N LEU A 402 24.55 23.18 8.86
CA LEU A 402 24.65 23.16 10.32
C LEU A 402 26.11 23.30 10.78
N TYR A 403 27.05 22.57 10.17
CA TYR A 403 28.48 22.71 10.48
C TYR A 403 29.05 24.10 10.18
N ALA A 404 28.57 24.78 9.14
CA ALA A 404 28.97 26.16 8.87
C ALA A 404 28.45 27.13 9.97
N GLN A 405 27.30 26.85 10.55
CA GLN A 405 26.72 27.63 11.66
C GLN A 405 27.31 27.25 13.03
N ARG A 406 27.80 26.01 13.16
CA ARG A 406 28.41 25.42 14.36
C ARG A 406 29.79 24.84 14.00
N PRO A 407 30.82 25.69 13.78
CA PRO A 407 32.14 25.21 13.40
C PRO A 407 32.76 24.29 14.46
N ASP A 408 32.39 24.46 15.73
CA ASP A 408 32.76 23.61 16.86
C ASP A 408 32.29 22.15 16.71
N TRP A 409 31.30 21.90 15.87
CA TRP A 409 30.76 20.57 15.59
C TRP A 409 31.30 19.96 14.30
N SER A 410 31.93 20.77 13.45
CA SER A 410 32.42 20.34 12.15
C SER A 410 33.66 19.46 12.32
N PRO A 411 33.67 18.23 11.77
CA PRO A 411 34.90 17.44 11.68
C PRO A 411 35.81 17.89 10.53
N PHE A 412 35.37 18.86 9.71
CA PHE A 412 36.06 19.33 8.51
C PHE A 412 36.60 20.75 8.71
N THR A 413 37.69 21.07 8.02
CA THR A 413 38.17 22.46 7.92
C THR A 413 37.16 23.32 7.16
N ALA A 414 37.23 24.65 7.32
CA ALA A 414 36.34 25.57 6.60
C ALA A 414 36.45 25.44 5.08
N GLU A 415 37.67 25.24 4.56
CA GLU A 415 37.94 25.03 3.14
C GLU A 415 37.37 23.70 2.62
N GLU A 416 37.55 22.61 3.37
CA GLU A 416 36.99 21.31 3.02
C GLU A 416 35.46 21.34 3.03
N LEU A 417 34.86 22.00 4.03
CA LEU A 417 33.41 22.16 4.13
C LEU A 417 32.85 22.93 2.93
N ALA A 418 33.50 24.02 2.52
CA ALA A 418 33.11 24.80 1.34
C ALA A 418 33.15 23.94 0.05
N THR A 419 34.22 23.15 -0.12
CA THR A 419 34.37 22.23 -1.26
C THR A 419 33.25 21.19 -1.29
N ARG A 420 32.97 20.55 -0.14
CA ARG A 420 31.90 19.55 -0.01
C ARG A 420 30.51 20.13 -0.31
N GLN A 421 30.24 21.36 0.12
CA GLN A 421 28.99 22.05 -0.19
C GLN A 421 28.84 22.34 -1.69
N GLN A 422 29.93 22.67 -2.39
CA GLN A 422 29.92 22.90 -3.83
C GLN A 422 29.62 21.62 -4.61
N VAL A 423 30.25 20.49 -4.24
CA VAL A 423 30.01 19.18 -4.88
C VAL A 423 28.56 18.70 -4.71
N LEU A 424 27.92 18.99 -3.57
CA LEU A 424 26.50 18.69 -3.33
C LEU A 424 25.54 19.76 -3.88
N GLY A 425 26.07 20.91 -4.31
CA GLY A 425 25.31 22.04 -4.82
C GLY A 425 25.02 21.97 -6.32
N GLY A 426 25.86 21.25 -7.06
CA GLY A 426 25.71 20.98 -8.50
C GLY A 426 24.85 19.78 -8.85
#